data_AF-A0A833UU14-F1
#
_entry.id   AF-A0A833UU14-F1
#
_cell.length_a   1.000
_cell.length_b   1.000
_cell.length_c   1.000
_cell.angle_alpha   90.00
_cell.angle_beta   90.00
_cell.angle_gamma   90.00
#
_symmetry.space_group_name_H-M   'P 1'
#
loop_
_entity.id
_entity.type
_entity.pdbx_description
1 polymer ?
#
loop_
_entity_poly.entity_id
_entity_poly.type
_entity_poly.pdbx_seq_one_letter_code
_entity_poly.pdbx_strand_id
1 'polypeptide(L)'
;MEHQTKKLAVLIDADNSSVNSISPILEEIAKYGIASVKRVYGDWSKDVLNKWRDILLPNAITPVQQFAYTVGKDATDMGLIIDAMDLLYSGALDGFCIISSDSDFTPLASRIRESGLVVYGFGRKQTPEAFRKACDKFIYVENLTDEEKVLTESKDTIVEKENNNVKSIIDKDTSQQVDRPTLNLIYKAVKDNSDENGWANLSEVGQYINNVRPDFDSRNYGRAKLSGLIKMLNLFETRIEGSQMFLKKLKNNKVSNTDNKST
;
A
#
# COMPACT_ATOMS: atom_id res chain seq x y z
N MET A 1 -0.69 -2.80 25.54
CA MET A 1 -1.46 -3.77 24.74
C MET A 1 -0.65 -4.06 23.51
N GLU A 2 -0.41 -5.32 23.17
CA GLU A 2 0.16 -5.66 21.86
C GLU A 2 -0.81 -5.14 20.79
N HIS A 3 -0.34 -4.26 19.92
CA HIS A 3 -1.10 -3.90 18.72
C HIS A 3 -1.07 -5.12 17.78
N GLN A 4 -2.05 -6.00 17.94
CA GLN A 4 -2.22 -7.12 17.02
C GLN A 4 -2.56 -6.57 15.63
N THR A 5 -1.74 -6.92 14.63
CA THR A 5 -1.99 -6.54 13.23
C THR A 5 -3.35 -7.08 12.81
N LYS A 6 -4.24 -6.19 12.33
CA LYS A 6 -5.55 -6.59 11.82
C LYS A 6 -5.40 -7.48 10.59
N LYS A 7 -6.13 -8.58 10.54
CA LYS A 7 -6.23 -9.48 9.38
C LYS A 7 -7.38 -9.04 8.49
N LEU A 8 -7.06 -8.67 7.26
CA LEU A 8 -8.04 -8.16 6.30
C LEU A 8 -8.26 -9.14 5.15
N ALA A 9 -9.53 -9.32 4.75
CA ALA A 9 -9.87 -9.94 3.48
C ALA A 9 -9.96 -8.89 2.38
N VAL A 10 -9.19 -9.08 1.31
CA VAL A 10 -9.13 -8.20 0.14
C VAL A 10 -9.89 -8.88 -0.99
N LEU A 11 -11.07 -8.34 -1.31
CA LEU A 11 -12.01 -8.88 -2.30
C LEU A 11 -12.08 -7.90 -3.47
N ILE A 12 -11.60 -8.35 -4.62
CA ILE A 12 -11.41 -7.51 -5.80
C ILE A 12 -12.40 -7.93 -6.88
N ASP A 13 -13.23 -7.00 -7.30
CA ASP A 13 -14.08 -7.15 -8.48
C ASP A 13 -13.25 -6.79 -9.73
N ALA A 14 -12.89 -7.79 -10.54
CA ALA A 14 -12.04 -7.60 -11.70
C ALA A 14 -12.74 -6.87 -12.86
N ASP A 15 -14.07 -6.96 -12.92
CA ASP A 15 -14.87 -6.35 -13.98
C ASP A 15 -14.97 -4.81 -13.76
N ASN A 16 -14.94 -4.36 -12.49
CA ASN A 16 -14.99 -2.93 -12.14
C ASN A 16 -13.64 -2.29 -11.73
N SER A 17 -12.56 -3.08 -11.67
CA SER A 17 -11.24 -2.61 -11.20
C SER A 17 -10.18 -2.59 -12.31
N SER A 18 -9.19 -1.72 -12.15
CA SER A 18 -8.03 -1.68 -13.07
C SER A 18 -6.87 -2.49 -12.50
N VAL A 19 -6.21 -3.29 -13.34
CA VAL A 19 -4.96 -4.00 -12.99
C VAL A 19 -3.93 -3.03 -12.41
N ASN A 20 -3.80 -1.85 -13.01
CA ASN A 20 -2.79 -0.86 -12.62
C ASN A 20 -3.03 -0.26 -11.22
N SER A 21 -4.25 -0.39 -10.67
CA SER A 21 -4.56 0.11 -9.33
C SER A 21 -4.24 -0.88 -8.20
N ILE A 22 -3.97 -2.14 -8.51
CA ILE A 22 -3.89 -3.19 -7.48
C ILE A 22 -2.69 -3.03 -6.55
N SER A 23 -1.50 -2.77 -7.09
CA SER A 23 -0.32 -2.52 -6.26
C SER A 23 -0.52 -1.31 -5.33
N PRO A 24 -0.91 -0.11 -5.81
CA PRO A 24 -1.17 1.02 -4.92
C PRO A 24 -2.26 0.74 -3.88
N ILE A 25 -3.31 -0.03 -4.22
CA ILE A 25 -4.35 -0.43 -3.27
C ILE A 25 -3.78 -1.35 -2.18
N LEU A 26 -2.99 -2.36 -2.54
CA LEU A 26 -2.38 -3.26 -1.56
C LEU A 26 -1.43 -2.53 -0.62
N GLU A 27 -0.69 -1.55 -1.13
CA GLU A 27 0.17 -0.67 -0.33
C GLU A 27 -0.65 0.22 0.62
N GLU A 28 -1.80 0.75 0.17
CA GLU A 28 -2.72 1.48 1.05
C GLU A 28 -3.32 0.56 2.13
N ILE A 29 -3.67 -0.68 1.80
CA ILE A 29 -4.19 -1.67 2.76
C ILE A 29 -3.18 -1.99 3.85
N ALA A 30 -1.88 -2.02 3.52
CA ALA A 30 -0.79 -2.31 4.46
C ALA A 30 -0.71 -1.32 5.64
N LYS A 31 -1.31 -0.12 5.51
CA LYS A 31 -1.45 0.88 6.58
C LYS A 31 -2.46 0.46 7.65
N TYR A 32 -3.45 -0.35 7.27
CA TYR A 32 -4.56 -0.73 8.15
C TYR A 32 -4.41 -2.13 8.74
N GLY A 33 -3.67 -3.01 8.06
CA GLY A 33 -3.48 -4.39 8.48
C GLY A 33 -2.76 -5.25 7.44
N ILE A 34 -2.76 -6.55 7.68
CA ILE A 34 -2.21 -7.55 6.78
C ILE A 34 -3.31 -8.14 5.89
N ALA A 35 -3.10 -8.11 4.58
CA ALA A 35 -3.98 -8.72 3.58
C ALA A 35 -3.88 -10.26 3.66
N SER A 36 -4.63 -10.86 4.59
CA SER A 36 -4.59 -12.28 4.93
C SER A 36 -5.29 -13.16 3.90
N VAL A 37 -6.35 -12.63 3.30
CA VAL A 37 -7.03 -13.24 2.15
C VAL A 37 -6.99 -12.23 1.02
N LYS A 38 -6.59 -12.67 -0.18
CA LYS A 38 -6.57 -11.85 -1.40
C LYS A 38 -7.23 -12.64 -2.51
N ARG A 39 -8.44 -12.25 -2.89
CA ARG A 39 -9.22 -12.90 -3.94
C ARG A 39 -9.67 -11.88 -4.95
N VAL A 40 -9.60 -12.26 -6.22
CA VAL A 40 -10.09 -11.48 -7.33
C VAL A 40 -11.11 -12.29 -8.09
N TYR A 41 -12.28 -11.70 -8.35
CA TYR A 41 -13.44 -12.37 -8.93
C TYR A 41 -13.64 -11.86 -10.34
N GLY A 42 -13.84 -12.79 -11.27
CA GLY A 42 -14.13 -12.46 -12.65
C GLY A 42 -14.28 -13.71 -13.50
N ASP A 43 -14.64 -13.47 -14.76
CA ASP A 43 -14.67 -14.52 -15.78
C ASP A 43 -13.33 -14.58 -16.52
N TRP A 44 -12.42 -15.44 -16.06
CA TRP A 44 -11.06 -15.60 -16.62
C TRP A 44 -11.03 -16.25 -18.01
N SER A 45 -12.20 -16.61 -18.55
CA SER A 45 -12.34 -16.96 -19.98
C SER A 45 -12.33 -15.72 -20.89
N LYS A 46 -12.59 -14.52 -20.34
CA LYS A 46 -12.59 -13.27 -21.11
C LYS A 46 -11.17 -12.74 -21.32
N ASP A 47 -10.83 -12.41 -22.56
CA ASP A 47 -9.51 -11.89 -22.93
C ASP A 47 -9.12 -10.58 -22.22
N VAL A 48 -10.11 -9.76 -21.88
CA VAL A 48 -9.90 -8.48 -21.17
C VAL A 48 -9.23 -8.69 -19.80
N LEU A 49 -9.38 -9.87 -19.19
CA LEU A 49 -8.77 -10.20 -17.90
C LEU A 49 -7.37 -10.81 -18.03
N ASN A 50 -6.87 -11.10 -19.24
CA ASN A 50 -5.56 -11.73 -19.42
C ASN A 50 -4.41 -10.94 -18.75
N LYS A 51 -4.49 -9.61 -18.74
CA LYS A 51 -3.49 -8.71 -18.11
C LYS A 51 -3.39 -8.85 -16.59
N TRP A 52 -4.43 -9.38 -15.93
CA TRP A 52 -4.39 -9.60 -14.49
C TRP A 52 -3.39 -10.70 -14.12
N ARG A 53 -3.15 -11.70 -14.97
CA ARG A 53 -2.26 -12.83 -14.65
C ARG A 53 -0.88 -12.37 -14.16
N ASP A 54 -0.34 -11.34 -14.79
CA ASP A 54 0.97 -10.78 -14.47
C ASP A 54 1.02 -10.14 -13.08
N ILE A 55 -0.13 -9.70 -12.53
CA ILE A 55 -0.21 -9.09 -11.19
C ILE A 55 -0.66 -10.07 -10.11
N LEU A 56 -1.36 -11.16 -10.46
CA LEU A 56 -1.89 -12.09 -9.46
C LEU A 56 -0.79 -12.85 -8.73
N LEU A 57 0.11 -13.49 -9.47
CA LEU A 57 1.15 -14.35 -8.88
C LEU A 57 2.13 -13.56 -8.01
N PRO A 58 2.69 -12.42 -8.47
CA PRO A 58 3.63 -11.66 -7.63
C PRO A 58 2.99 -11.12 -6.35
N ASN A 59 1.68 -10.86 -6.37
CA ASN A 59 0.96 -10.34 -5.22
C ASN A 59 0.23 -11.44 -4.42
N ALA A 60 0.44 -12.73 -4.72
CA ALA A 60 -0.23 -13.86 -4.10
C ALA A 60 -1.77 -13.67 -4.01
N ILE A 61 -2.38 -13.23 -5.12
CA ILE A 61 -3.83 -13.04 -5.24
C ILE A 61 -4.41 -14.30 -5.91
N THR A 62 -5.45 -14.86 -5.29
CA THR A 62 -6.14 -16.05 -5.82
C THR A 62 -7.23 -15.62 -6.81
N PRO A 63 -7.18 -16.06 -8.08
CA PRO A 63 -8.29 -15.87 -9.01
C PRO A 63 -9.45 -16.80 -8.66
N VAL A 64 -10.65 -16.23 -8.57
CA VAL A 64 -11.91 -16.96 -8.43
C VAL A 64 -12.67 -16.84 -9.75
N GLN A 65 -12.87 -17.97 -10.42
CA GLN A 65 -13.59 -18.04 -11.69
C GLN A 65 -15.09 -18.01 -11.44
N GLN A 66 -15.78 -17.11 -12.14
CA GLN A 66 -17.24 -17.14 -12.28
C GLN A 66 -17.61 -16.99 -13.75
N PHE A 67 -18.29 -18.00 -14.31
CA PHE A 67 -18.78 -17.93 -15.69
C PHE A 67 -20.03 -17.04 -15.76
N ALA A 68 -20.11 -16.18 -16.77
CA ALA A 68 -21.35 -15.49 -17.08
C ALA A 68 -22.37 -16.48 -17.67
N TYR A 69 -23.35 -16.91 -16.87
CA TYR A 69 -24.46 -17.74 -17.35
C TYR A 69 -25.33 -17.04 -18.41
N THR A 70 -25.39 -15.71 -18.34
CA THR A 70 -26.08 -14.84 -19.28
C THR A 70 -25.33 -13.51 -19.34
N VAL A 71 -25.19 -12.95 -20.55
CA VAL A 71 -24.50 -11.67 -20.76
C VAL A 71 -25.19 -10.56 -19.96
N GLY A 72 -24.40 -9.80 -19.19
CA GLY A 72 -24.89 -8.65 -18.42
C GLY A 72 -25.60 -8.99 -17.10
N LYS A 73 -25.33 -10.17 -16.51
CA LYS A 73 -25.75 -10.49 -15.13
C LYS A 73 -24.57 -10.58 -14.18
N ASP A 74 -24.85 -10.30 -12.92
CA ASP A 74 -23.90 -10.05 -11.83
C ASP A 74 -23.41 -11.36 -11.17
N ALA A 75 -23.10 -12.37 -11.99
CA ALA A 75 -22.65 -13.68 -11.50
C ALA A 75 -21.31 -13.58 -10.75
N THR A 76 -20.41 -12.71 -11.22
CA THR A 76 -19.16 -12.38 -10.53
C THR A 76 -19.45 -11.81 -9.14
N ASP A 77 -20.38 -10.86 -9.04
CA ASP A 77 -20.69 -10.14 -7.80
C ASP A 77 -21.38 -11.06 -6.80
N MET A 78 -22.30 -11.91 -7.25
CA MET A 78 -22.91 -12.95 -6.41
C MET A 78 -21.85 -13.90 -5.86
N GLY A 79 -20.88 -14.33 -6.68
CA GLY A 79 -19.76 -15.17 -6.23
C GLY A 79 -18.90 -14.49 -5.17
N LEU A 80 -18.59 -13.20 -5.37
CA LEU A 80 -17.86 -12.38 -4.40
C LEU A 80 -18.63 -12.26 -3.08
N ILE A 81 -19.92 -11.94 -3.14
CA ILE A 81 -20.77 -11.77 -1.95
C ILE A 81 -20.87 -13.07 -1.15
N ILE A 82 -21.08 -14.22 -1.81
CA ILE A 82 -21.15 -15.52 -1.13
C ILE A 82 -19.86 -15.79 -0.37
N ASP A 83 -18.72 -15.64 -1.05
CA ASP A 83 -17.43 -15.92 -0.45
C ASP A 83 -17.06 -14.91 0.65
N ALA A 84 -17.49 -13.65 0.52
CA ALA A 84 -17.38 -12.65 1.58
C ALA A 84 -18.16 -13.05 2.85
N MET A 85 -19.37 -13.59 2.69
CA MET A 85 -20.18 -14.08 3.82
C MET A 85 -19.55 -15.31 4.48
N ASP A 86 -19.02 -16.26 3.69
CA ASP A 86 -18.32 -17.43 4.23
C ASP A 86 -17.08 -17.02 5.03
N LEU A 87 -16.29 -16.08 4.51
CA LEU A 87 -15.16 -15.48 5.21
C LEU A 87 -15.59 -14.76 6.50
N LEU A 88 -16.71 -14.02 6.46
CA LEU A 88 -17.24 -13.30 7.61
C LEU A 88 -17.58 -14.26 8.75
N TYR A 89 -18.28 -15.36 8.45
CA TYR A 89 -18.70 -16.34 9.46
C TYR A 89 -17.60 -17.32 9.87
N SER A 90 -16.46 -17.36 9.17
CA SER A 90 -15.28 -18.12 9.62
C SER A 90 -14.69 -17.61 10.94
N GLY A 91 -14.92 -16.34 11.28
CA GLY A 91 -14.44 -15.71 12.52
C GLY A 91 -12.93 -15.44 12.57
N ALA A 92 -12.21 -15.55 11.44
CA ALA A 92 -10.74 -15.46 11.40
C ALA A 92 -10.19 -14.07 11.02
N LEU A 93 -11.06 -13.12 10.67
CA LEU A 93 -10.71 -11.82 10.07
C LEU A 93 -11.23 -10.67 10.94
N ASP A 94 -10.52 -9.55 10.89
CA ASP A 94 -10.84 -8.32 11.62
C ASP A 94 -11.55 -7.28 10.73
N GLY A 95 -11.55 -7.48 9.41
CA GLY A 95 -12.15 -6.55 8.46
C GLY A 95 -12.05 -6.97 7.00
N PHE A 96 -12.68 -6.17 6.15
CA PHE A 96 -12.81 -6.41 4.72
C PHE A 96 -12.40 -5.17 3.92
N CYS A 97 -11.69 -5.40 2.82
CA CYS A 97 -11.42 -4.44 1.77
C CYS A 97 -12.22 -4.86 0.53
N ILE A 98 -13.20 -4.05 0.13
CA ILE A 98 -14.03 -4.27 -1.06
C ILE A 98 -13.53 -3.33 -2.15
N ILE A 99 -12.96 -3.88 -3.22
CA ILE A 99 -12.42 -3.11 -4.33
C ILE A 99 -13.41 -3.20 -5.49
N SER A 100 -14.31 -2.21 -5.57
CA SER A 100 -15.27 -2.04 -6.66
C SER A 100 -15.82 -0.60 -6.66
N SER A 101 -16.38 -0.17 -7.79
CA SER A 101 -17.18 1.06 -7.89
C SER A 101 -18.68 0.79 -8.02
N ASP A 102 -19.09 -0.47 -7.92
CA ASP A 102 -20.49 -0.89 -8.01
C ASP A 102 -21.24 -0.66 -6.68
N SER A 103 -22.42 -0.05 -6.76
CA SER A 103 -23.28 0.16 -5.59
C SER A 103 -23.95 -1.10 -5.08
N ASP A 104 -23.97 -2.18 -5.84
CA ASP A 104 -24.64 -3.42 -5.43
C ASP A 104 -23.93 -4.11 -4.24
N PHE A 105 -22.69 -3.70 -3.93
CA PHE A 105 -21.98 -4.10 -2.71
C PHE A 105 -22.40 -3.32 -1.44
N THR A 106 -23.32 -2.34 -1.53
CA THR A 106 -23.80 -1.56 -0.38
C THR A 106 -24.38 -2.43 0.74
N PRO A 107 -25.25 -3.42 0.47
CA PRO A 107 -25.78 -4.31 1.50
C PRO A 107 -24.70 -5.21 2.12
N LEU A 108 -23.73 -5.66 1.32
CA LEU A 108 -22.59 -6.45 1.83
C LEU A 108 -21.76 -5.63 2.84
N ALA A 109 -21.39 -4.41 2.49
CA ALA A 109 -20.65 -3.52 3.39
C ALA A 109 -21.41 -3.26 4.69
N SER A 110 -22.72 -3.02 4.59
CA SER A 110 -23.58 -2.82 5.77
C SER A 110 -23.62 -4.06 6.65
N ARG A 111 -23.80 -5.25 6.07
CA ARG A 111 -23.87 -6.52 6.80
C ARG A 111 -22.56 -6.88 7.52
N ILE A 112 -21.42 -6.59 6.91
CA ILE A 112 -20.10 -6.80 7.55
C ILE A 112 -19.96 -5.87 8.77
N ARG A 113 -20.34 -4.59 8.64
CA ARG A 113 -20.30 -3.62 9.75
C ARG A 113 -21.27 -3.96 10.88
N GLU A 114 -22.47 -4.43 10.55
CA GLU A 114 -23.43 -4.96 11.53
C GLU A 114 -22.84 -6.13 12.34
N SER A 115 -21.89 -6.86 11.77
CA SER A 115 -21.16 -7.94 12.47
C SER A 115 -19.97 -7.45 13.29
N GLY A 116 -19.74 -6.13 13.35
CA GLY A 116 -18.69 -5.50 14.14
C GLY A 116 -17.30 -5.47 13.50
N LEU A 117 -17.18 -5.88 12.23
CA LEU A 117 -15.90 -5.84 11.51
C LEU A 117 -15.77 -4.55 10.68
N VAL A 118 -14.53 -4.09 10.50
CA VAL A 118 -14.26 -2.87 9.73
C VAL A 118 -14.38 -3.12 8.22
N VAL A 119 -14.95 -2.17 7.49
CA VAL A 119 -15.06 -2.20 6.03
C VAL A 119 -14.34 -1.01 5.40
N TYR A 120 -13.35 -1.32 4.57
CA TYR A 120 -12.65 -0.38 3.70
C TYR A 120 -13.16 -0.54 2.26
N GLY A 121 -13.84 0.47 1.72
CA GLY A 121 -14.22 0.51 0.31
C GLY A 121 -13.12 1.15 -0.53
N PHE A 122 -12.84 0.60 -1.70
CA PHE A 122 -11.91 1.16 -2.68
C PHE A 122 -12.63 1.26 -4.03
N GLY A 123 -12.76 2.47 -4.55
CA GLY A 123 -13.41 2.69 -5.85
C GLY A 123 -13.11 4.06 -6.41
N ARG A 124 -13.70 4.36 -7.57
CA ARG A 124 -13.48 5.63 -8.26
C ARG A 124 -14.29 6.77 -7.63
N LYS A 125 -13.96 8.01 -7.95
CA LYS A 125 -14.69 9.20 -7.47
C LYS A 125 -16.17 9.19 -7.85
N GLN A 126 -16.54 8.59 -8.98
CA GLN A 126 -17.93 8.44 -9.41
C GLN A 126 -18.72 7.34 -8.68
N THR A 127 -18.08 6.57 -7.78
CA THR A 127 -18.77 5.53 -7.02
C THR A 127 -19.98 6.11 -6.27
N PRO A 128 -21.18 5.51 -6.36
CA PRO A 128 -22.37 6.06 -5.73
C PRO A 128 -22.22 6.30 -4.22
N GLU A 129 -22.82 7.38 -3.74
CA GLU A 129 -22.66 7.83 -2.34
C GLU A 129 -23.16 6.80 -1.33
N ALA A 130 -24.19 6.03 -1.67
CA ALA A 130 -24.75 4.97 -0.83
C ALA A 130 -23.67 3.93 -0.45
N PHE A 131 -22.90 3.43 -1.42
CA PHE A 131 -21.85 2.46 -1.16
C PHE A 131 -20.71 3.07 -0.34
N ARG A 132 -20.31 4.31 -0.65
CA ARG A 132 -19.27 5.02 0.11
C ARG A 132 -19.63 5.17 1.58
N LYS A 133 -20.89 5.53 1.87
CA LYS A 133 -21.41 5.71 3.24
C LYS A 133 -21.67 4.40 3.97
N ALA A 134 -21.80 3.29 3.25
CA ALA A 134 -21.92 1.97 3.86
C ALA A 134 -20.59 1.44 4.40
N CYS A 135 -19.44 1.96 3.95
CA CYS A 135 -18.12 1.60 4.46
C CYS A 135 -17.74 2.43 5.69
N ASP A 136 -16.80 1.94 6.52
CA ASP A 136 -16.22 2.76 7.61
C ASP A 136 -15.22 3.79 7.07
N LYS A 137 -14.52 3.42 6.00
CA LYS A 137 -13.67 4.33 5.23
C LYS A 137 -13.76 3.99 3.75
N PHE A 138 -13.89 5.00 2.91
CA PHE A 138 -13.85 4.85 1.45
C PHE A 138 -12.62 5.56 0.88
N ILE A 139 -11.81 4.84 0.13
CA ILE A 139 -10.58 5.32 -0.48
C ILE A 139 -10.79 5.46 -1.99
N TYR A 140 -10.53 6.66 -2.50
CA TYR A 140 -10.56 6.91 -3.93
C TYR A 140 -9.29 6.38 -4.61
N VAL A 141 -9.46 5.47 -5.57
CA VAL A 141 -8.34 4.84 -6.29
C VAL A 141 -7.49 5.88 -7.01
N GLU A 142 -8.10 6.94 -7.53
CA GLU A 142 -7.40 8.02 -8.23
C GLU A 142 -6.34 8.68 -7.34
N ASN A 143 -6.64 8.87 -6.04
CA ASN A 143 -5.69 9.47 -5.11
C ASN A 143 -4.43 8.61 -4.96
N LEU A 144 -4.58 7.27 -4.99
CA LEU A 144 -3.45 6.35 -4.86
C LEU A 144 -2.60 6.34 -6.13
N THR A 145 -3.23 6.36 -7.29
CA THR A 145 -2.52 6.36 -8.58
C THR A 145 -1.86 7.71 -8.87
N ASP A 146 -2.47 8.83 -8.47
CA ASP A 146 -1.90 10.16 -8.67
C ASP A 146 -0.73 10.38 -7.70
N GLU A 147 -0.78 9.83 -6.49
CA GLU A 147 0.38 9.79 -5.60
C GLU A 147 1.57 9.02 -6.20
N GLU A 148 1.31 7.87 -6.82
CA GLU A 148 2.35 7.14 -7.56
C GLU A 148 2.90 7.94 -8.73
N LYS A 149 2.04 8.63 -9.50
CA LYS A 149 2.45 9.50 -10.60
C LYS A 149 3.30 10.66 -10.13
N VAL A 150 2.91 11.36 -9.07
CA VAL A 150 3.71 12.44 -8.48
C VAL A 150 5.05 11.90 -7.99
N LEU A 151 5.07 10.72 -7.37
CA LEU A 151 6.31 10.05 -6.99
C LEU A 151 7.15 9.69 -8.23
N THR A 152 6.57 9.32 -9.37
CA THR A 152 7.31 9.03 -10.62
C THR A 152 7.74 10.27 -11.40
N GLU A 153 6.94 11.33 -11.46
CA GLU A 153 7.27 12.57 -12.15
C GLU A 153 8.28 13.41 -11.36
N SER A 154 8.22 13.34 -10.03
CA SER A 154 9.31 13.81 -9.17
C SER A 154 10.60 13.02 -9.40
N LYS A 155 10.55 11.79 -9.96
CA LYS A 155 11.76 11.04 -10.34
C LYS A 155 12.36 11.58 -11.65
N ASP A 156 11.56 12.06 -12.60
CA ASP A 156 12.08 12.61 -13.88
C ASP A 156 12.62 14.03 -13.74
N THR A 157 12.09 14.84 -12.82
CA THR A 157 12.72 16.13 -12.48
C THR A 157 13.99 15.99 -11.64
N ILE A 158 14.16 14.89 -10.90
CA ILE A 158 15.42 14.57 -10.20
C ILE A 158 16.48 14.01 -11.17
N VAL A 159 16.08 13.38 -12.29
CA VAL A 159 17.02 12.72 -13.21
C VAL A 159 17.38 13.56 -14.45
N GLU A 160 16.51 14.45 -14.94
CA GLU A 160 16.79 15.17 -16.21
C GLU A 160 17.06 16.68 -16.11
N LYS A 161 16.80 17.34 -14.97
CA LYS A 161 17.12 18.78 -14.81
C LYS A 161 18.20 19.14 -13.77
N GLU A 162 18.76 18.18 -13.06
CA GLU A 162 19.88 18.41 -12.14
C GLU A 162 21.11 17.57 -12.49
N ASN A 163 21.53 17.67 -13.76
CA ASN A 163 22.69 16.98 -14.31
C ASN A 163 24.04 17.44 -13.74
N ASN A 164 24.11 18.04 -12.54
CA ASN A 164 25.38 18.35 -11.89
C ASN A 164 25.40 18.35 -10.34
N ASN A 165 24.29 18.19 -9.59
CA ASN A 165 24.35 18.33 -8.11
C ASN A 165 23.61 17.26 -7.26
N VAL A 166 22.94 16.27 -7.84
CA VAL A 166 22.39 15.12 -7.07
C VAL A 166 23.39 13.95 -6.97
N LYS A 167 24.48 13.99 -7.74
CA LYS A 167 25.58 13.03 -7.67
C LYS A 167 26.43 13.11 -6.38
N SER A 168 26.16 14.05 -5.47
CA SER A 168 27.03 14.31 -4.30
C SER A 168 26.44 14.02 -2.93
N ILE A 169 25.22 13.44 -2.81
CA ILE A 169 24.66 13.06 -1.49
C ILE A 169 24.39 11.55 -1.39
N ILE A 170 24.21 10.87 -2.52
CA ILE A 170 24.29 9.42 -2.55
C ILE A 170 25.77 9.10 -2.75
N ASP A 171 26.49 8.83 -1.66
CA ASP A 171 27.77 8.14 -1.78
C ASP A 171 27.58 6.97 -2.73
N LYS A 172 28.42 6.87 -3.76
CA LYS A 172 28.36 5.80 -4.77
C LYS A 172 28.34 4.39 -4.15
N ASP A 173 28.71 4.28 -2.88
CA ASP A 173 28.71 3.06 -2.06
C ASP A 173 27.30 2.67 -1.56
N THR A 174 26.44 3.61 -1.17
CA THR A 174 25.13 3.32 -0.56
C THR A 174 24.08 2.85 -1.58
N SER A 175 24.14 3.36 -2.82
CA SER A 175 23.25 2.91 -3.91
C SER A 175 23.66 1.57 -4.53
N GLN A 176 24.85 1.05 -4.20
CA GLN A 176 25.28 -0.29 -4.59
C GLN A 176 24.83 -1.38 -3.60
N GLN A 177 24.45 -1.01 -2.36
CA GLN A 177 24.11 -1.98 -1.31
C GLN A 177 22.61 -2.25 -1.15
N VAL A 178 21.72 -1.34 -1.57
CA VAL A 178 20.26 -1.51 -1.46
C VAL A 178 19.58 -1.23 -2.80
N ASP A 179 18.75 -2.15 -3.26
CA ASP A 179 18.04 -2.00 -4.54
C ASP A 179 17.03 -0.85 -4.51
N ARG A 180 16.83 -0.22 -5.67
CA ARG A 180 15.94 0.94 -5.83
C ARG A 180 14.49 0.67 -5.40
N PRO A 181 13.87 -0.48 -5.72
CA PRO A 181 12.55 -0.83 -5.18
C PRO A 181 12.47 -0.78 -3.66
N THR A 182 13.46 -1.35 -2.97
CA THR A 182 13.51 -1.35 -1.50
C THR A 182 13.67 0.06 -0.92
N LEU A 183 14.53 0.90 -1.53
CA LEU A 183 14.65 2.30 -1.11
C LEU A 183 13.32 3.04 -1.26
N ASN A 184 12.62 2.86 -2.39
CA ASN A 184 11.31 3.46 -2.62
C ASN A 184 10.29 3.00 -1.58
N LEU A 185 10.28 1.70 -1.26
CA LEU A 185 9.38 1.14 -0.25
C LEU A 185 9.65 1.75 1.13
N ILE A 186 10.91 1.87 1.55
CA ILE A 186 11.28 2.48 2.84
C ILE A 186 10.84 3.95 2.87
N TYR A 187 11.08 4.70 1.79
CA TYR A 187 10.63 6.10 1.70
C TYR A 187 9.12 6.23 1.81
N LYS A 188 8.37 5.38 1.09
CA LYS A 188 6.91 5.39 1.13
C LYS A 188 6.40 4.98 2.51
N ALA A 189 6.99 3.96 3.12
CA ALA A 189 6.66 3.53 4.48
C ALA A 189 6.83 4.66 5.50
N VAL A 190 7.92 5.44 5.42
CA VAL A 190 8.12 6.61 6.29
C VAL A 190 7.08 7.69 5.98
N LYS A 191 6.87 8.04 4.71
CA LYS A 191 5.89 9.07 4.31
C LYS A 191 4.50 8.73 4.83
N ASP A 192 4.07 7.49 4.63
CA ASP A 192 2.69 7.06 4.87
C ASP A 192 2.38 6.79 6.34
N ASN A 193 3.41 6.62 7.18
CA ASN A 193 3.29 6.45 8.62
C ASN A 193 3.83 7.68 9.39
N SER A 194 4.01 8.82 8.74
CA SER A 194 4.43 10.06 9.40
C SER A 194 3.26 10.77 10.07
N ASP A 195 3.50 11.30 11.27
CA ASP A 195 2.59 12.20 11.97
C ASP A 195 2.50 13.59 11.30
N GLU A 196 1.66 14.47 11.85
CA GLU A 196 1.50 15.87 11.38
C GLU A 196 2.82 16.68 11.39
N ASN A 197 3.78 16.27 12.22
CA ASN A 197 5.11 16.88 12.32
C ASN A 197 6.12 16.24 11.37
N GLY A 198 5.71 15.24 10.58
CA GLY A 198 6.53 14.53 9.61
C GLY A 198 7.42 13.44 10.21
N TRP A 199 7.13 12.98 11.43
CA TRP A 199 7.86 11.90 12.10
C TRP A 199 7.08 10.59 12.08
N ALA A 200 7.72 9.51 11.64
CA ALA A 200 7.17 8.17 11.62
C ALA A 200 7.83 7.28 12.68
N ASN A 201 7.05 6.42 13.34
CA ASN A 201 7.61 5.44 14.27
C ASN A 201 8.29 4.30 13.50
N LEU A 202 9.53 3.93 13.86
CA LEU A 202 10.29 2.88 13.18
C LEU A 202 9.57 1.52 13.20
N SER A 203 8.87 1.19 14.28
CA SER A 203 8.14 -0.07 14.41
C SER A 203 6.97 -0.14 13.43
N GLU A 204 6.22 0.96 13.27
CA GLU A 204 5.12 1.07 12.30
C GLU A 204 5.65 1.01 10.86
N VAL A 205 6.75 1.72 10.59
CA VAL A 205 7.47 1.63 9.30
C VAL A 205 7.88 0.20 8.99
N GLY A 206 8.45 -0.51 9.96
CA GLY A 206 8.85 -1.91 9.81
C GLY A 206 7.65 -2.84 9.56
N GLN A 207 6.54 -2.63 10.28
CA GLN A 207 5.31 -3.39 10.10
C GLN A 207 4.72 -3.16 8.70
N TYR A 208 4.69 -1.90 8.25
CA TYR A 208 4.25 -1.56 6.90
C TYR A 208 5.11 -2.26 5.84
N ILE A 209 6.44 -2.19 5.95
CA ILE A 209 7.36 -2.84 5.01
C ILE A 209 7.09 -4.34 4.95
N ASN A 210 6.91 -5.00 6.09
CA ASN A 210 6.63 -6.44 6.15
C ASN A 210 5.24 -6.80 5.58
N ASN A 211 4.25 -5.92 5.74
CA ASN A 211 2.91 -6.13 5.18
C ASN A 211 2.91 -6.01 3.64
N VAL A 212 3.69 -5.06 3.09
CA VAL A 212 3.83 -4.88 1.62
C VAL A 212 4.76 -5.91 1.00
N ARG A 213 5.89 -6.18 1.67
CA ARG A 213 6.97 -7.04 1.19
C ARG A 213 7.37 -8.05 2.27
N PRO A 214 6.68 -9.21 2.36
CA PRO A 214 6.93 -10.20 3.41
C PRO A 214 8.31 -10.88 3.34
N ASP A 215 8.98 -10.87 2.18
CA ASP A 215 10.35 -11.39 2.00
C ASP A 215 11.43 -10.37 2.39
N PHE A 216 11.06 -9.18 2.87
CA PHE A 216 12.02 -8.17 3.29
C PHE A 216 12.78 -8.61 4.55
N ASP A 217 14.10 -8.50 4.50
CA ASP A 217 14.98 -8.74 5.64
C ASP A 217 16.18 -7.78 5.58
N SER A 218 16.41 -7.04 6.67
CA SER A 218 17.54 -6.11 6.74
C SER A 218 18.90 -6.81 6.59
N ARG A 219 18.97 -8.11 6.89
CA ARG A 219 20.20 -8.92 6.77
C ARG A 219 20.63 -9.13 5.33
N ASN A 220 19.67 -9.13 4.38
CA ASN A 220 19.98 -9.16 2.95
C ASN A 220 20.75 -7.91 2.50
N TYR A 221 20.70 -6.84 3.30
CA TYR A 221 21.41 -5.58 3.11
C TYR A 221 22.55 -5.39 4.13
N GLY A 222 23.04 -6.48 4.73
CA GLY A 222 24.19 -6.46 5.63
C GLY A 222 23.91 -5.82 7.00
N ARG A 223 22.66 -5.77 7.46
CA ARG A 223 22.28 -5.16 8.75
C ARG A 223 21.40 -6.08 9.58
N ALA A 224 21.77 -6.28 10.85
CA ALA A 224 21.04 -7.17 11.75
C ALA A 224 19.63 -6.68 12.14
N LYS A 225 19.39 -5.36 12.05
CA LYS A 225 18.13 -4.71 12.41
C LYS A 225 17.78 -3.63 11.41
N LEU A 226 16.48 -3.36 11.22
CA LEU A 226 15.99 -2.26 10.38
C LEU A 226 16.57 -0.90 10.82
N SER A 227 16.70 -0.65 12.11
CA SER A 227 17.33 0.59 12.63
C SER A 227 18.77 0.78 12.13
N GLY A 228 19.53 -0.31 11.97
CA GLY A 228 20.88 -0.28 11.40
C GLY A 228 20.89 -0.01 9.90
N LEU A 229 19.90 -0.53 9.17
CA LEU A 229 19.71 -0.22 7.76
C LEU A 229 19.34 1.25 7.55
N ILE A 230 18.39 1.78 8.32
CA ILE A 230 17.98 3.18 8.21
C ILE A 230 19.13 4.14 8.49
N LYS A 231 19.93 3.88 9.53
CA LYS A 231 21.14 4.68 9.83
C LYS A 231 22.18 4.61 8.73
N MET A 232 22.38 3.44 8.12
CA MET A 232 23.30 3.27 6.99
C MET A 232 22.88 4.09 5.78
N LEU A 233 21.57 4.15 5.49
CA LEU A 233 21.06 4.89 4.34
C LEU A 233 21.34 6.39 4.44
N ASN A 234 21.37 6.95 5.66
CA ASN A 234 21.58 8.39 5.90
C ASN A 234 20.61 9.29 5.12
N LEU A 235 19.38 8.79 4.88
CA LEU A 235 18.32 9.48 4.15
C LEU A 235 17.27 10.13 5.08
N PHE A 236 17.32 9.77 6.36
CA PHE A 236 16.33 10.15 7.35
C PHE A 236 17.02 10.76 8.57
N GLU A 237 16.44 11.83 9.08
CA GLU A 237 16.68 12.30 10.43
C GLU A 237 16.12 11.25 11.40
N THR A 238 16.90 10.90 12.42
CA THR A 238 16.49 9.92 13.42
C THR A 238 16.52 10.54 14.80
N ARG A 239 15.44 10.37 15.57
CA ARG A 239 15.40 10.71 17.00
C ARG A 239 15.02 9.47 17.81
N ILE A 240 15.44 9.44 19.07
CA ILE A 240 15.08 8.39 20.02
C ILE A 240 14.32 9.06 21.15
N GLU A 241 13.11 8.59 21.41
CA GLU A 241 12.27 9.03 22.52
C GLU A 241 11.92 7.80 23.36
N GLY A 242 12.43 7.73 24.58
CA GLY A 242 12.36 6.52 25.40
C GLY A 242 13.07 5.33 24.73
N SER A 243 12.32 4.26 24.47
CA SER A 243 12.80 3.06 23.78
C SER A 243 12.43 3.01 22.29
N GLN A 244 11.80 4.05 21.76
CA GLN A 244 11.30 4.10 20.39
C GLN A 244 12.18 4.99 19.52
N MET A 245 12.35 4.59 18.25
CA MET A 245 13.05 5.37 17.25
C MET A 245 12.03 5.97 16.29
N PHE A 246 12.20 7.25 15.98
CA PHE A 246 11.38 7.96 15.00
C PHE A 246 12.23 8.43 13.84
N LEU A 247 11.63 8.41 12.65
CA LEU A 247 12.24 8.74 11.37
C LEU A 247 11.55 9.95 10.76
N LYS A 248 12.32 10.88 10.19
CA LYS A 248 11.79 11.99 9.41
C LYS A 248 12.63 12.19 8.17
N LYS A 249 12.01 12.51 7.04
CA LYS A 249 12.75 12.77 5.80
C LYS A 249 13.71 13.95 6.01
N LEU A 250 14.98 13.78 5.64
CA LEU A 250 15.91 14.90 5.62
C LEU A 250 15.41 15.95 4.62
N LYS A 251 15.25 17.20 5.09
CA LYS A 251 15.09 18.33 4.18
C LYS A 251 16.43 18.52 3.47
N ASN A 252 16.43 18.68 2.14
CA ASN A 252 17.63 19.08 1.40
C ASN A 252 18.10 20.44 1.94
N ASN A 253 18.96 20.43 2.96
CA ASN A 253 19.65 21.62 3.38
C ASN A 253 20.69 21.92 2.31
N LYS A 254 20.41 22.92 1.46
CA LYS A 254 21.48 23.68 0.80
C LYS A 254 22.44 24.09 1.92
N VAL A 255 23.64 23.53 1.88
CA VAL A 255 24.72 23.89 2.80
C VAL A 255 24.94 25.40 2.65
N SER A 256 24.44 26.18 3.60
CA SER A 256 24.84 27.56 3.78
C SER A 256 26.26 27.54 4.33
N ASN A 257 27.24 27.63 3.44
CA ASN A 257 28.61 27.95 3.81
C ASN A 257 28.61 29.38 4.39
N THR A 258 28.47 29.50 5.70
CA THR A 258 28.95 30.66 6.43
C THR A 258 30.35 30.32 6.92
N ASP A 259 31.33 30.56 6.05
CA ASP A 259 32.73 30.63 6.45
C ASP A 259 32.89 31.84 7.38
N ASN A 260 32.94 31.57 8.68
CA ASN A 260 33.56 32.48 9.65
C ASN A 260 35.07 32.54 9.34
N LYS A 261 35.50 33.61 8.66
CA LYS A 261 36.89 34.09 8.77
C LYS A 261 36.94 35.18 9.81
N SER A 262 37.28 34.78 11.03
CA SER A 262 37.96 35.64 11.99
C SER A 262 39.46 35.50 11.76
N THR A 263 40.07 36.55 11.19
CA THR A 263 41.39 37.17 11.47
C THR A 263 41.81 37.96 10.26
#